data_AF-A0A930Z5E4-F1
#
_entry.id   AF-A0A930Z5E4-F1
#
_cell.length_a   1.000
_cell.length_b   1.000
_cell.length_c   1.000
_cell.angle_alpha   90.00
_cell.angle_beta   90.00
_cell.angle_gamma   90.00
#
_symmetry.space_group_name_H-M   'P 1'
#
loop_
_entity.id
_entity.type
_entity.pdbx_description
1 polymer ?
#
loop_
_entity_poly.entity_id
_entity_poly.type
_entity_poly.pdbx_seq_one_letter_code
_entity_poly.pdbx_strand_id
1 'polypeptide(L)'
;VYYIHIMPHCAIGPVALSACLHVDAAVPNFLIQESVGPDFPTDLVQTAWQVKDGYLTLPTVPGLGIEVDEKEVVKMAQYVEELGGEFFYDQDGSVADW
;
A
#
# COMPACT_ATOMS: atom_id res chain seq x y z
N VAL A 1 -10.87 -8.86 -22.26
CA VAL A 1 -11.10 -8.25 -20.92
C VAL A 1 -12.60 -8.04 -20.75
N TYR A 2 -13.21 -8.58 -19.70
CA TYR A 2 -14.68 -8.72 -19.54
C TYR A 2 -15.43 -7.44 -19.14
N TYR A 3 -15.00 -6.25 -19.59
CA TYR A 3 -15.55 -4.96 -19.13
C TYR A 3 -15.46 -4.74 -17.60
N ILE A 4 -14.47 -5.38 -16.96
CA ILE A 4 -14.20 -5.24 -15.53
C ILE A 4 -12.99 -4.32 -15.36
N HIS A 5 -13.15 -3.32 -14.50
CA HIS A 5 -12.08 -2.44 -14.07
C HIS A 5 -11.24 -3.08 -12.97
N ILE A 6 -9.97 -2.70 -12.89
CA ILE A 6 -9.15 -3.00 -11.71
C ILE A 6 -9.14 -1.83 -10.75
N MET A 7 -9.12 -2.16 -9.47
CA MET A 7 -9.06 -1.24 -8.34
C MET A 7 -8.12 -1.84 -7.30
N PRO A 8 -6.79 -1.72 -7.44
CA PRO A 8 -5.87 -2.46 -6.58
C PRO A 8 -6.02 -2.03 -5.12
N HIS A 9 -6.22 -3.01 -4.25
CA HIS A 9 -6.19 -2.83 -2.81
C HIS A 9 -4.75 -2.54 -2.37
N CYS A 10 -4.54 -1.44 -1.64
CA CYS A 10 -3.23 -1.03 -1.15
C CYS A 10 -3.34 -0.26 0.17
N ALA A 11 -3.40 -1.03 1.27
CA ALA A 11 -3.55 -0.50 2.63
C ALA A 11 -2.29 -0.57 3.50
N ILE A 12 -1.10 -0.73 2.90
CA ILE A 12 0.13 -1.10 3.65
C ILE A 12 1.16 0.03 3.70
N GLY A 13 1.74 0.42 2.56
CA GLY A 13 2.95 1.23 2.58
C GLY A 13 3.37 1.83 1.23
N PRO A 14 4.26 2.83 1.24
CA PRO A 14 4.68 3.56 0.04
C PRO A 14 5.40 2.68 -0.99
N VAL A 15 6.08 1.62 -0.55
CA VAL A 15 6.71 0.64 -1.46
C VAL A 15 5.66 -0.08 -2.30
N ALA A 16 4.61 -0.59 -1.65
CA ALA A 16 3.51 -1.28 -2.33
C ALA A 16 2.73 -0.30 -3.22
N LEU A 17 2.45 0.91 -2.72
CA LEU A 17 1.74 1.93 -3.49
C LEU A 17 2.52 2.32 -4.76
N SER A 18 3.84 2.50 -4.69
CA SER A 18 4.63 2.80 -5.87
C SER A 18 4.58 1.67 -6.91
N ALA A 19 4.62 0.41 -6.46
CA ALA A 19 4.45 -0.73 -7.34
C ALA A 19 3.05 -0.77 -8.00
N CYS A 20 1.99 -0.47 -7.25
CA CYS A 20 0.63 -0.34 -7.79
C CYS A 20 0.56 0.73 -8.88
N LEU A 21 1.18 1.92 -8.67
CA LEU A 21 1.19 3.00 -9.67
C LEU A 21 1.78 2.56 -11.03
N HIS A 22 2.79 1.68 -11.04
CA HIS A 22 3.32 1.13 -12.29
C HIS A 22 2.30 0.22 -12.99
N VAL A 23 1.54 -0.58 -12.24
CA VAL A 23 0.46 -1.41 -12.80
C VAL A 23 -0.67 -0.53 -13.33
N ASP A 24 -1.09 0.45 -12.55
CA ASP A 24 -2.16 1.39 -12.88
C ASP A 24 -1.87 2.15 -14.18
N ALA A 25 -0.63 2.58 -14.37
CA ALA A 25 -0.18 3.26 -15.59
C ALA A 25 -0.07 2.32 -16.81
N ALA A 26 0.15 1.02 -16.60
CA ALA A 26 0.41 0.06 -17.66
C ALA A 26 -0.85 -0.64 -18.20
N VAL A 27 -1.91 -0.71 -17.40
CA VAL A 27 -3.13 -1.46 -17.74
C VAL A 27 -4.24 -0.55 -18.28
N PRO A 28 -4.95 -0.96 -19.35
CA PRO A 28 -5.96 -0.12 -19.98
C PRO A 28 -7.30 -0.07 -19.23
N ASN A 29 -7.49 -0.91 -18.21
CA ASN A 29 -8.74 -1.03 -17.45
C ASN A 29 -8.62 -0.58 -15.99
N PHE A 30 -7.61 0.22 -15.65
CA PHE A 30 -7.52 0.92 -14.36
C PHE A 30 -8.72 1.84 -14.13
N LEU A 31 -9.19 1.94 -12.88
CA LEU A 31 -10.27 2.86 -12.48
C LEU A 31 -9.89 3.75 -11.30
N ILE A 32 -9.41 3.17 -10.20
CA ILE A 32 -9.01 3.91 -8.99
C ILE A 32 -7.97 3.12 -8.21
N GLN A 33 -7.07 3.83 -7.52
CA GLN A 33 -6.06 3.25 -6.65
C GLN A 33 -6.41 3.57 -5.19
N GLU A 34 -6.47 2.55 -4.34
CA GLU A 34 -6.55 2.78 -2.90
C GLU A 34 -5.21 3.28 -2.37
N SER A 35 -5.26 4.23 -1.44
CA SER A 35 -4.10 4.69 -0.69
C SER A 35 -4.58 5.11 0.70
N VAL A 36 -3.83 4.75 1.74
CA VAL A 36 -4.10 5.18 3.12
C VAL A 36 -3.63 6.62 3.42
N GLY A 37 -3.27 7.38 2.37
CA GLY A 37 -2.96 8.81 2.46
C GLY A 37 -1.45 9.12 2.52
N PRO A 38 -1.08 10.40 2.57
CA PRO A 38 0.31 10.85 2.57
C PRO A 38 1.00 10.72 3.94
N ASP A 39 0.28 10.33 4.99
CA ASP A 39 0.77 10.29 6.38
C ASP A 39 1.69 9.09 6.69
N PHE A 40 2.27 8.48 5.65
CA PHE A 40 3.35 7.52 5.84
C PHE A 40 4.56 8.20 6.46
N PRO A 41 5.40 7.49 7.23
CA PRO A 41 6.67 8.03 7.71
C PRO A 41 7.56 8.35 6.50
N THR A 42 7.50 9.59 6.02
CA THR A 42 8.34 10.11 4.92
C THR A 42 9.82 10.02 5.24
N ASP A 43 10.14 9.84 6.53
CA ASP A 43 11.49 9.67 7.03
C ASP A 43 12.10 8.30 6.68
N LEU A 44 11.29 7.29 6.34
CA LEU A 44 11.75 5.95 5.96
C LEU A 44 11.85 5.76 4.44
N VAL A 45 10.93 6.37 3.69
CA VAL A 45 10.81 6.19 2.25
C VAL A 45 10.55 7.53 1.58
N GLN A 46 11.46 7.92 0.70
CA GLN A 46 11.29 9.06 -0.18
C GLN A 46 10.61 8.62 -1.47
N THR A 47 9.66 9.40 -1.96
CA THR A 47 8.85 9.06 -3.14
C THR A 47 9.03 10.08 -4.25
N ALA A 48 9.09 9.61 -5.50
CA ALA A 48 9.10 10.45 -6.70
C ALA A 48 7.68 10.84 -7.16
N TRP A 49 6.65 10.41 -6.43
CA TRP A 49 5.26 10.75 -6.65
C TRP A 49 4.70 11.59 -5.51
N GLN A 50 3.64 12.35 -5.79
CA GLN A 50 2.96 13.21 -4.84
C GLN A 50 1.44 13.08 -4.99
N VAL A 51 0.72 13.16 -3.87
CA VAL A 51 -0.74 13.29 -3.87
C VAL A 51 -1.10 14.76 -4.05
N LYS A 52 -1.88 15.06 -5.08
CA LYS A 52 -2.40 16.41 -5.37
C LYS A 52 -3.84 16.31 -5.84
N ASP A 53 -4.74 17.03 -5.16
CA ASP A 53 -6.15 17.14 -5.52
C ASP A 53 -6.86 15.77 -5.72
N GLY A 54 -6.47 14.75 -4.93
CA GLY A 54 -7.00 13.39 -5.02
C GLY A 54 -6.34 12.49 -6.08
N TYR A 55 -5.30 12.98 -6.77
CA TYR A 55 -4.55 12.23 -7.78
C TYR A 55 -3.09 12.02 -7.36
N LEU A 56 -2.49 10.93 -7.82
CA LEU A 56 -1.06 10.64 -7.66
C LEU A 56 -0.33 10.92 -8.97
N THR A 57 0.80 11.65 -8.90
CA THR A 57 1.70 11.75 -10.06
C THR A 57 2.42 10.43 -10.28
N LEU A 58 2.72 10.06 -11.52
CA LEU A 58 3.50 8.86 -11.80
C LEU A 58 4.99 9.11 -11.54
N PRO A 59 5.73 8.13 -10.96
CA PRO A 59 7.17 8.23 -10.84
C PRO A 59 7.84 8.21 -12.22
N THR A 60 8.78 9.14 -12.45
CA THR A 60 9.50 9.27 -13.74
C THR A 60 10.98 8.91 -13.65
N VAL A 61 11.44 8.44 -12.49
CA VAL A 61 12.82 7.97 -12.27
C VAL A 61 12.88 6.44 -12.40
N PRO A 62 14.07 5.84 -12.60
CA PRO A 62 14.21 4.39 -12.74
C PRO A 62 13.69 3.60 -11.53
N GLY A 63 13.34 2.34 -11.78
CA GLY A 63 12.84 1.43 -10.73
C GLY A 63 11.44 1.81 -10.27
N LEU A 64 11.15 1.62 -8.99
CA LEU A 64 9.86 1.93 -8.38
C LEU A 64 9.66 3.43 -8.12
N GLY A 65 10.66 4.27 -8.37
CA GLY A 65 10.58 5.70 -8.05
C GLY A 65 10.48 6.01 -6.56
N ILE A 66 11.18 5.22 -5.75
CA ILE A 66 11.32 5.43 -4.31
C ILE A 66 12.77 5.19 -3.89
N GLU A 67 13.16 5.81 -2.78
CA GLU A 67 14.42 5.54 -2.08
C GLU A 67 14.10 5.17 -0.63
N VAL A 68 14.70 4.10 -0.12
CA VAL A 68 14.44 3.59 1.23
C VAL A 68 15.65 3.86 2.11
N ASP A 69 15.43 4.48 3.28
CA ASP A 69 16.48 4.58 4.30
C ASP A 69 16.58 3.26 5.08
N GLU A 70 17.40 2.35 4.58
CA GLU A 70 17.63 1.04 5.20
C GLU A 70 18.11 1.14 6.65
N LYS A 71 18.85 2.19 7.01
CA LYS A 71 19.38 2.35 8.38
C LYS A 71 18.26 2.68 9.35
N GLU A 72 17.33 3.55 8.96
CA GLU A 72 16.16 3.86 9.78
C GLU A 72 15.19 2.67 9.83
N VAL A 73 15.00 1.95 8.72
CA VAL A 73 14.20 0.72 8.68
C VAL A 73 14.70 -0.30 9.71
N VAL A 74 16.01 -0.55 9.76
CA VAL A 74 16.60 -1.52 10.72
C VAL A 74 16.33 -1.12 12.18
N LYS A 75 16.29 0.17 12.51
CA LYS A 75 15.97 0.64 13.87
C LYS A 75 14.51 0.39 14.24
N MET A 76 13.61 0.45 13.26
CA MET A 76 12.16 0.29 13.45
C MET A 76 11.67 -1.14 13.24
N ALA A 77 12.48 -2.02 12.64
CA ALA A 77 12.15 -3.41 12.34
C ALA A 77 12.13 -4.30 13.60
N GLN A 78 11.27 -3.95 14.55
CA GLN A 78 10.95 -4.81 15.69
C GLN A 78 9.79 -5.72 15.29
N TYR A 79 10.02 -7.02 15.38
CA TYR A 79 8.93 -7.97 15.25
C TYR A 79 7.99 -7.82 16.45
N VAL A 80 6.73 -7.52 16.16
CA VAL A 80 5.63 -7.66 17.10
C VAL A 80 4.75 -8.76 16.53
N GLU A 81 4.39 -9.73 17.37
CA GLU A 81 3.38 -10.71 17.01
C GLU A 81 2.07 -9.94 16.78
N GLU A 82 1.69 -9.79 15.52
CA GLU A 82 0.33 -9.41 15.20
C GLU A 82 -0.58 -10.55 15.60
N LEU A 83 -1.51 -10.27 16.52
CA LEU A 83 -2.60 -11.18 16.84
C LEU A 83 -3.51 -11.30 15.61
N GLY A 84 -3.12 -12.17 14.69
CA GLY A 84 -3.90 -12.56 13.54
C GLY A 84 -5.13 -13.36 13.99
N GLY A 85 -6.23 -12.64 14.21
CA GLY A 85 -7.47 -12.96 13.53
C GLY A 85 -8.23 -14.23 13.91
N GLU A 86 -8.32 -14.54 15.20
CA GLU A 86 -9.41 -15.40 15.67
C GLU A 86 -10.22 -14.61 16.69
N PHE A 87 -11.23 -13.87 16.19
CA PHE A 87 -12.26 -13.36 17.06
C PHE A 87 -13.26 -14.49 17.34
N PHE A 88 -13.34 -14.90 18.60
CA PHE A 88 -14.26 -15.93 19.05
C PHE A 88 -15.51 -15.29 19.62
N TYR A 89 -16.68 -15.79 19.22
CA TYR A 89 -17.93 -15.41 19.84
C TYR A 89 -18.16 -16.25 21.10
N ASP A 90 -18.06 -15.63 22.29
CA ASP A 90 -18.29 -16.31 23.58
C ASP A 90 -19.68 -16.95 23.71
N GLN A 91 -20.64 -16.48 22.91
CA GLN A 91 -22.05 -16.87 22.98
C GLN A 91 -22.29 -18.26 22.37
N ASP A 92 -21.54 -18.64 21.34
CA ASP A 92 -21.75 -19.88 20.59
C ASP A 92 -20.46 -20.64 20.22
N GLY A 93 -19.29 -20.09 20.55
CA GLY A 93 -17.99 -20.69 20.29
C GLY A 93 -17.57 -20.66 18.82
N SER A 94 -18.27 -19.90 17.96
CA SER A 94 -17.90 -19.76 16.55
C SER A 94 -16.71 -18.80 16.36
N VAL A 95 -15.99 -19.00 15.26
CA VAL A 95 -14.86 -18.16 14.83
C VAL A 95 -15.35 -17.18 13.78
N ALA A 96 -15.04 -15.90 13.94
CA ALA A 96 -15.31 -14.89 12.91
C ALA A 96 -14.29 -14.99 11.77
N ASP A 97 -14.76 -14.71 10.55
CA ASP A 97 -13.86 -14.35 9.45
C ASP A 97 -13.10 -13.06 9.86
N TRP A 98 -11.83 -12.98 9.46
CA TRP A 98 -10.92 -11.91 9.87
C TRP A 98 -11.24 -10.56 9.21
#